data_AF-A0A552UFL2-F1
#
_entry.id   AF-A0A552UFL2-F1
#
_cell.length_a   1.000
_cell.length_b   1.000
_cell.length_c   1.000
_cell.angle_alpha   90.00
_cell.angle_beta   90.00
_cell.angle_gamma   90.00
#
_symmetry.space_group_name_H-M   'P 1'
#
loop_
_entity.id
_entity.type
_entity.pdbx_description
1 polymer ?
#
loop_
_entity_poly.entity_id
_entity_poly.type
_entity_poly.pdbx_seq_one_letter_code
_entity_poly.pdbx_strand_id
1 'polypeptide(L)'
;MKSGLALLALLVALPAAAAEPGELDVQPIAQMMREIWKTQKTDSAKTVQQVWTRTVGFDLPRPFVAGFRAQSIGRFIIEYVPDGETVQAWTRLITVTGTRGAGAARVDDAMLASVLYDARSCPDWRYRDLGATAQPGLPYRTLVIGCGTEGEAGSERGVIAFFRDEEDSWTVQYAARGPASKGLEAGAAAAIARLKPFLTCKTGDKACMDRK
;
A
#
# COMPACT_ATOMS: atom_id res chain seq x y z
N MET A 1 -12.84 -52.78 31.74
CA MET A 1 -13.59 -52.05 30.69
C MET A 1 -13.71 -50.59 31.07
N LYS A 2 -12.89 -49.70 30.50
CA LYS A 2 -13.23 -48.28 30.32
C LYS A 2 -12.60 -47.82 29.01
N SER A 3 -13.46 -47.26 28.18
CA SER A 3 -13.26 -46.89 26.79
C SER A 3 -12.13 -45.89 26.60
N GLY A 4 -11.47 -46.04 25.45
CA GLY A 4 -10.55 -45.04 24.92
C GLY A 4 -11.26 -43.75 24.52
N LEU A 5 -10.47 -42.69 24.50
CA LEU A 5 -10.73 -41.52 23.69
C LEU A 5 -9.38 -41.13 23.08
N ALA A 6 -9.19 -41.49 21.81
CA ALA A 6 -8.09 -41.02 21.02
C ALA A 6 -8.25 -39.50 20.84
N LEU A 7 -7.29 -38.73 21.35
CA LEU A 7 -7.21 -37.30 21.12
C LEU A 7 -6.82 -37.11 19.64
N LEU A 8 -7.83 -36.90 18.79
CA LEU A 8 -7.62 -36.44 17.42
C LEU A 8 -7.12 -34.99 17.50
N ALA A 9 -5.82 -34.79 17.34
CA ALA A 9 -5.25 -33.46 17.17
C ALA A 9 -5.76 -32.89 15.83
N LEU A 10 -6.77 -32.03 15.92
CA LEU A 10 -7.32 -31.30 14.80
C LEU A 10 -6.25 -30.29 14.33
N LEU A 11 -5.56 -30.64 13.24
CA LEU A 11 -4.78 -29.68 12.45
C LEU A 11 -5.77 -28.61 11.96
N VAL A 12 -5.79 -27.45 12.62
CA VAL A 12 -6.46 -26.26 12.11
C VAL A 12 -5.62 -25.79 10.93
N ALA A 13 -5.96 -26.27 9.74
CA ALA A 13 -5.56 -25.63 8.50
C ALA A 13 -6.08 -24.19 8.55
N LEU A 14 -5.16 -23.22 8.56
CA LEU A 14 -5.49 -21.83 8.29
C LEU A 14 -6.30 -21.80 6.98
N PRO A 15 -7.47 -21.16 6.95
CA PRO A 15 -8.21 -21.07 5.71
C PRO A 15 -7.33 -20.32 4.70
N ALA A 16 -7.22 -20.87 3.50
CA ALA A 16 -6.81 -20.10 2.33
C ALA A 16 -7.59 -18.79 2.35
N ALA A 17 -6.88 -17.67 2.13
CA ALA A 17 -7.45 -16.32 2.12
C ALA A 17 -8.83 -16.34 1.45
N ALA A 18 -9.88 -16.13 2.22
CA ALA A 18 -11.21 -15.99 1.66
C ALA A 18 -11.16 -14.82 0.68
N ALA A 19 -11.69 -15.01 -0.53
CA ALA A 19 -11.79 -13.94 -1.52
C ALA A 19 -12.40 -12.70 -0.88
N GLU A 20 -11.71 -11.56 -1.00
CA GLU A 20 -12.21 -10.30 -0.47
C GLU A 20 -13.43 -9.86 -1.30
N PRO A 21 -14.54 -9.41 -0.69
CA PRO A 21 -15.67 -8.89 -1.44
C PRO A 21 -15.23 -7.80 -2.43
N GLY A 22 -15.51 -8.02 -3.71
CA GLY A 22 -15.12 -7.11 -4.78
C GLY A 22 -13.70 -7.31 -5.34
N GLU A 23 -13.08 -8.46 -5.08
CA GLU A 23 -11.86 -8.88 -5.78
C GLU A 23 -12.08 -8.92 -7.31
N LEU A 24 -11.08 -8.45 -8.06
CA LEU A 24 -11.09 -8.36 -9.51
C LEU A 24 -9.93 -9.19 -10.08
N ASP A 25 -10.16 -9.85 -11.22
CA ASP A 25 -9.10 -10.57 -11.92
C ASP A 25 -8.02 -9.61 -12.44
N VAL A 26 -6.82 -9.73 -11.89
CA VAL A 26 -5.65 -8.92 -12.25
C VAL A 26 -4.76 -9.57 -13.30
N GLN A 27 -4.99 -10.83 -13.69
CA GLN A 27 -4.11 -11.56 -14.60
C GLN A 27 -3.97 -10.87 -15.98
N PRO A 28 -5.04 -10.34 -16.60
CA PRO A 28 -4.89 -9.59 -17.86
C PRO A 28 -4.00 -8.35 -17.72
N ILE A 29 -4.11 -7.64 -16.59
CA ILE A 29 -3.30 -6.46 -16.29
C ILE A 29 -1.84 -6.87 -16.07
N ALA A 30 -1.60 -7.92 -15.27
CA ALA A 30 -0.27 -8.43 -15.00
C ALA A 30 0.43 -8.89 -16.29
N GLN A 31 -0.27 -9.60 -17.19
CA GLN A 31 0.29 -10.01 -18.47
C GLN A 31 0.66 -8.81 -19.35
N MET A 32 -0.22 -7.82 -19.45
CA MET A 32 0.08 -6.57 -20.17
C MET A 32 1.34 -5.88 -19.61
N MET A 33 1.47 -5.79 -18.28
CA MET A 33 2.64 -5.20 -17.63
C MET A 33 3.92 -5.98 -17.93
N ARG A 34 3.88 -7.32 -17.96
CA ARG A 34 5.03 -8.15 -18.36
C ARG A 34 5.48 -7.84 -19.78
N GLU A 35 4.56 -7.68 -20.73
CA GLU A 35 4.91 -7.32 -22.11
C GLU A 35 5.51 -5.90 -22.20
N ILE A 36 5.00 -4.95 -21.42
CA ILE A 36 5.59 -3.61 -21.31
C ILE A 36 7.02 -3.71 -20.77
N TRP A 37 7.26 -4.50 -19.72
CA TRP A 37 8.61 -4.69 -19.16
C TRP A 37 9.61 -5.31 -20.13
N LYS A 38 9.18 -6.18 -21.05
CA LYS A 38 10.08 -6.71 -22.08
C LYS A 38 10.59 -5.63 -23.04
N THR A 39 9.82 -4.59 -23.28
CA THR A 39 10.10 -3.59 -24.33
C THR A 39 10.60 -2.24 -23.79
N GLN A 40 10.22 -1.89 -22.56
CA GLN A 40 10.60 -0.64 -21.94
C GLN A 40 12.08 -0.66 -21.52
N LYS A 41 12.79 0.46 -21.66
CA LYS A 41 14.21 0.60 -21.27
C LYS A 41 14.42 1.34 -19.94
N THR A 42 13.34 1.83 -19.33
CA THR A 42 13.39 2.56 -18.06
C THR A 42 13.21 1.62 -16.87
N ASP A 43 13.77 2.04 -15.73
CA ASP A 43 13.68 1.30 -14.46
C ASP A 43 12.32 1.45 -13.76
N SER A 44 11.46 2.32 -14.27
CA SER A 44 10.08 2.49 -13.81
C SER A 44 9.13 2.89 -14.95
N ALA A 45 7.82 2.74 -14.73
CA ALA A 45 6.77 3.32 -15.56
C ALA A 45 5.77 4.11 -14.71
N LYS A 46 5.21 5.18 -15.28
CA LYS A 46 4.09 5.88 -14.66
C LYS A 46 2.88 4.97 -14.63
N THR A 47 2.40 4.71 -13.43
CA THR A 47 1.18 3.94 -13.17
C THR A 47 0.16 4.86 -12.54
N VAL A 48 -1.09 4.75 -13.00
CA VAL A 48 -2.21 5.52 -12.48
C VAL A 48 -3.38 4.62 -12.17
N GLN A 49 -4.13 4.94 -11.12
CA GLN A 49 -5.32 4.25 -10.68
C GLN A 49 -6.43 5.29 -10.47
N GLN A 50 -7.55 5.13 -11.17
CA GLN A 50 -8.72 5.96 -10.90
C GLN A 50 -9.40 5.44 -9.64
N VAL A 51 -9.41 6.26 -8.59
CA VAL A 51 -10.00 5.94 -7.29
C VAL A 51 -11.01 7.03 -6.95
N TRP A 52 -12.26 6.76 -7.32
CA TRP A 52 -13.40 7.68 -7.24
C TRP A 52 -13.14 9.03 -7.94
N THR A 53 -13.02 10.12 -7.17
CA THR A 53 -12.94 11.49 -7.65
C THR A 53 -11.53 11.91 -8.05
N ARG A 54 -10.52 11.08 -7.76
CA ARG A 54 -9.10 11.37 -8.01
C ARG A 54 -8.44 10.24 -8.79
N THR A 55 -7.38 10.59 -9.50
CA THR A 55 -6.42 9.63 -10.06
C THR A 55 -5.21 9.61 -9.15
N VAL A 56 -4.91 8.46 -8.55
CA VAL A 56 -3.68 8.23 -7.79
C VAL A 56 -2.60 7.77 -8.76
N GLY A 57 -1.46 8.46 -8.81
CA GLY A 57 -0.37 8.14 -9.71
C GLY A 57 0.98 8.03 -9.00
N PHE A 58 1.87 7.22 -9.55
CA PHE A 58 3.21 6.99 -9.03
C PHE A 58 4.10 6.34 -10.11
N ASP A 59 5.41 6.45 -9.97
CA ASP A 59 6.40 5.74 -10.76
C ASP A 59 6.56 4.31 -10.19
N LEU A 60 5.99 3.31 -10.87
CA LEU A 60 6.09 1.90 -10.50
C LEU A 60 7.44 1.33 -10.95
N PRO A 61 8.30 0.85 -10.05
CA PRO A 61 9.59 0.29 -10.41
C PRO A 61 9.46 -1.07 -11.10
N ARG A 62 10.35 -1.36 -12.04
CA ARG A 62 10.53 -2.70 -12.59
C ARG A 62 11.05 -3.66 -11.50
N PRO A 63 10.68 -4.96 -11.51
CA PRO A 63 9.74 -5.63 -12.41
C PRO A 63 8.36 -5.84 -11.76
N PHE A 64 7.77 -4.83 -11.11
CA PHE A 64 6.50 -5.04 -10.43
C PHE A 64 5.32 -5.29 -11.39
N VAL A 65 4.41 -6.18 -11.01
CA VAL A 65 3.17 -6.49 -11.72
C VAL A 65 1.99 -6.50 -10.74
N ALA A 66 0.77 -6.28 -11.23
CA ALA A 66 -0.43 -6.36 -10.40
C ALA A 66 -0.60 -7.78 -9.84
N GLY A 67 -0.68 -7.90 -8.51
CA GLY A 67 -0.82 -9.17 -7.80
C GLY A 67 -2.20 -9.36 -7.16
N PHE A 68 -2.88 -8.27 -6.81
CA PHE A 68 -4.22 -8.29 -6.22
C PHE A 68 -4.94 -6.97 -6.46
N ARG A 69 -6.27 -7.01 -6.57
CA ARG A 69 -7.11 -5.83 -6.62
C ARG A 69 -8.48 -6.15 -6.05
N ALA A 70 -8.98 -5.27 -5.19
CA ALA A 70 -10.36 -5.34 -4.72
C ALA A 70 -10.98 -3.94 -4.60
N GLN A 71 -12.29 -3.86 -4.83
CA GLN A 71 -13.05 -2.63 -4.68
C GLN A 71 -14.45 -2.90 -4.12
N SER A 72 -14.80 -2.20 -3.05
CA SER A 72 -16.13 -2.19 -2.44
C SER A 72 -16.65 -0.75 -2.30
N ILE A 73 -17.85 -0.58 -1.73
CA ILE A 73 -18.59 0.70 -1.68
C ILE A 73 -17.77 1.86 -1.07
N GLY A 74 -16.81 1.58 -0.18
CA GLY A 74 -15.98 2.60 0.46
C GLY A 74 -14.50 2.28 0.56
N ARG A 75 -14.03 1.19 -0.05
CA ARG A 75 -12.63 0.78 -0.02
C ARG A 75 -12.13 0.39 -1.40
N PHE A 76 -10.93 0.82 -1.71
CA PHE A 76 -10.19 0.41 -2.89
C PHE A 76 -8.81 -0.06 -2.46
N ILE A 77 -8.35 -1.15 -3.07
CA ILE A 77 -6.97 -1.62 -2.94
C ILE A 77 -6.49 -2.22 -4.26
N ILE A 78 -5.24 -1.92 -4.61
CA ILE A 78 -4.48 -2.65 -5.61
C ILE A 78 -3.06 -2.82 -5.11
N GLU A 79 -2.54 -4.03 -5.28
CA GLU A 79 -1.21 -4.40 -4.83
C GLU A 79 -0.38 -4.86 -6.02
N TYR A 80 0.88 -4.41 -6.02
CA TYR A 80 1.87 -4.79 -6.99
C TYR A 80 2.99 -5.52 -6.28
N VAL A 81 3.42 -6.62 -6.86
CA VAL A 81 4.54 -7.46 -6.38
C VAL A 81 5.60 -7.61 -7.46
N PRO A 82 6.86 -7.86 -7.13
CA PRO A 82 7.86 -8.28 -8.10
C PRO A 82 7.38 -9.45 -8.96
N ASP A 83 7.78 -9.44 -10.23
CA ASP A 83 7.38 -10.48 -11.16
C ASP A 83 7.76 -11.90 -10.66
N GLY A 84 6.78 -12.79 -10.60
CA GLY A 84 6.95 -14.15 -10.07
C GLY A 84 6.68 -14.31 -8.57
N GLU A 85 6.45 -13.21 -7.84
CA GLU A 85 5.98 -13.23 -6.45
C GLU A 85 4.43 -13.19 -6.36
N THR A 86 3.89 -13.40 -5.16
CA THR A 86 2.44 -13.32 -4.87
C THR A 86 2.20 -12.41 -3.67
N VAL A 87 0.97 -11.93 -3.49
CA VAL A 87 0.63 -11.10 -2.30
C VAL A 87 0.69 -11.87 -0.98
N GLN A 88 0.74 -13.21 -1.01
CA GLN A 88 1.02 -14.05 0.15
C GLN A 88 2.52 -14.26 0.37
N ALA A 89 3.32 -14.30 -0.70
CA ALA A 89 4.75 -14.54 -0.66
C ALA A 89 5.50 -13.49 -1.51
N TRP A 90 5.82 -12.37 -0.86
CA TRP A 90 6.52 -11.24 -1.46
C TRP A 90 7.72 -10.78 -0.62
N THR A 91 8.70 -10.21 -1.31
CA THR A 91 9.87 -9.55 -0.71
C THR A 91 9.69 -8.04 -0.64
N ARG A 92 8.99 -7.48 -1.64
CA ARG A 92 8.59 -6.06 -1.69
C ARG A 92 7.15 -5.95 -2.19
N LEU A 93 6.44 -4.93 -1.75
CA LEU A 93 5.04 -4.69 -2.10
C LEU A 93 4.84 -3.21 -2.35
N ILE A 94 4.08 -2.87 -3.39
CA ILE A 94 3.54 -1.51 -3.54
C ILE A 94 2.02 -1.61 -3.46
N THR A 95 1.43 -0.85 -2.55
CA THR A 95 -0.01 -0.89 -2.31
C THR A 95 -0.58 0.51 -2.53
N VAL A 96 -1.64 0.59 -3.33
CA VAL A 96 -2.47 1.79 -3.42
C VAL A 96 -3.77 1.50 -2.71
N THR A 97 -4.16 2.37 -1.78
CA THR A 97 -5.48 2.28 -1.13
C THR A 97 -6.28 3.56 -1.30
N GLY A 98 -7.60 3.43 -1.22
CA GLY A 98 -8.53 4.54 -1.05
C GLY A 98 -9.55 4.20 0.03
N THR A 99 -9.88 5.17 0.87
CA THR A 99 -10.96 5.07 1.85
C THR A 99 -11.95 6.22 1.65
N ARG A 100 -13.16 5.88 1.21
CA ARG A 100 -14.19 6.87 0.90
C ARG A 100 -14.76 7.47 2.18
N GLY A 101 -14.96 8.78 2.23
CA GLY A 101 -15.53 9.49 3.37
C GLY A 101 -14.55 9.77 4.52
N ALA A 102 -13.35 9.19 4.49
CA ALA A 102 -12.34 9.42 5.53
C ALA A 102 -11.85 10.87 5.57
N GLY A 103 -11.86 11.56 4.43
CA GLY A 103 -11.47 12.97 4.32
C GLY A 103 -12.36 13.92 5.13
N ALA A 104 -13.64 13.56 5.32
CA ALA A 104 -14.62 14.38 6.04
C ALA A 104 -14.46 14.39 7.58
N ALA A 105 -13.51 13.62 8.14
CA ALA A 105 -13.31 13.55 9.58
C ALA A 105 -12.91 14.92 10.19
N ARG A 106 -13.47 15.29 11.35
CA ARG A 106 -13.16 16.59 12.00
C ARG A 106 -11.91 16.54 12.88
N VAL A 107 -10.82 16.07 12.31
CA VAL A 107 -9.50 15.96 12.94
C VAL A 107 -8.43 16.39 11.94
N ASP A 108 -7.25 16.78 12.43
CA ASP A 108 -6.11 17.04 11.55
C ASP A 108 -5.58 15.77 10.88
N ASP A 109 -4.71 15.94 9.90
CA ASP A 109 -4.20 14.82 9.09
C ASP A 109 -3.29 13.88 9.88
N ALA A 110 -2.59 14.38 10.90
CA ALA A 110 -1.73 13.54 11.74
C ALA A 110 -2.57 12.60 12.61
N MET A 111 -3.64 13.12 13.22
CA MET A 111 -4.60 12.35 13.99
C MET A 111 -5.33 11.34 13.12
N LEU A 112 -5.80 11.74 11.93
CA LEU A 112 -6.46 10.79 11.01
C LEU A 112 -5.49 9.67 10.58
N ALA A 113 -4.24 10.03 10.24
CA ALA A 113 -3.22 9.05 9.88
C ALA A 113 -2.93 8.08 11.04
N SER A 114 -2.83 8.56 12.28
CA SER A 114 -2.62 7.71 13.46
C SER A 114 -3.81 6.78 13.70
N VAL A 115 -5.05 7.27 13.59
CA VAL A 115 -6.25 6.42 13.75
C VAL A 115 -6.29 5.29 12.70
N LEU A 116 -5.89 5.57 11.46
CA LEU A 116 -5.93 4.59 10.37
C LEU A 116 -4.73 3.63 10.38
N TYR A 117 -3.55 4.10 10.77
CA TYR A 117 -2.28 3.38 10.56
C TYR A 117 -1.50 3.09 11.83
N ASP A 118 -1.85 3.63 13.00
CA ASP A 118 -1.24 3.22 14.29
C ASP A 118 -2.05 2.11 14.98
N ALA A 119 -2.61 1.20 14.18
CA ALA A 119 -3.29 0.01 14.69
C ALA A 119 -2.26 -1.11 14.90
N ARG A 120 -1.97 -1.43 16.17
CA ARG A 120 -0.99 -2.47 16.52
C ARG A 120 -1.34 -3.79 15.83
N SER A 121 -0.51 -4.18 14.87
CA SER A 121 -0.71 -5.39 14.07
C SER A 121 0.19 -6.56 14.49
N CYS A 122 1.16 -6.32 15.38
CA CYS A 122 2.11 -7.31 15.89
C CYS A 122 2.71 -6.90 17.24
N PRO A 123 3.43 -7.80 17.95
CA PRO A 123 4.07 -7.47 19.22
C PRO A 123 5.03 -6.29 19.14
N ASP A 124 5.88 -6.22 18.11
CA ASP A 124 6.90 -5.17 17.94
C ASP A 124 6.46 -4.07 16.96
N TRP A 125 5.16 -3.73 16.98
CA TRP A 125 4.59 -2.73 16.10
C TRP A 125 5.32 -1.39 16.22
N ARG A 126 5.62 -0.79 15.08
CA ARG A 126 6.19 0.54 14.94
C ARG A 126 5.27 1.39 14.08
N TYR A 127 5.00 2.60 14.53
CA TYR A 127 4.38 3.66 13.77
C TYR A 127 5.17 4.94 13.99
N ARG A 128 5.46 5.67 12.91
CA ARG A 128 6.04 7.01 12.95
C ARG A 128 5.43 7.87 11.86
N ASP A 129 5.01 9.06 12.22
CA ASP A 129 4.62 10.10 11.28
C ASP A 129 5.81 11.05 11.10
N LEU A 130 6.33 11.15 9.88
CA LEU A 130 7.47 12.01 9.53
C LEU A 130 7.04 13.42 9.10
N GLY A 131 5.73 13.71 9.14
CA GLY A 131 5.16 15.00 8.80
C GLY A 131 4.76 15.12 7.33
N ALA A 132 4.34 16.34 6.98
CA ALA A 132 3.89 16.67 5.64
C ALA A 132 5.07 16.83 4.67
N THR A 133 4.94 16.23 3.49
CA THR A 133 5.78 16.45 2.33
C THR A 133 5.05 17.40 1.38
N ALA A 134 5.64 18.57 1.16
CA ALA A 134 5.14 19.52 0.17
C ALA A 134 5.47 19.02 -1.25
N GLN A 135 4.51 19.15 -2.15
CA GLN A 135 4.68 18.87 -3.57
C GLN A 135 3.58 19.59 -4.38
N PRO A 136 3.71 19.70 -5.72
CA PRO A 136 2.64 20.23 -6.56
C PRO A 136 1.33 19.44 -6.35
N GLY A 137 0.21 20.16 -6.35
CA GLY A 137 -1.09 19.55 -6.06
C GLY A 137 -1.30 19.23 -4.59
N LEU A 138 -1.82 18.04 -4.29
CA LEU A 138 -2.17 17.65 -2.93
C LEU A 138 -0.91 17.20 -2.14
N PRO A 139 -0.57 17.84 -1.00
CA PRO A 139 0.51 17.36 -0.15
C PRO A 139 0.12 16.01 0.48
N TYR A 140 1.12 15.28 0.95
CA TYR A 140 0.91 14.03 1.69
C TYR A 140 1.69 14.02 2.99
N ARG A 141 1.30 13.15 3.92
CA ARG A 141 2.12 12.81 5.08
C ARG A 141 2.95 11.58 4.79
N THR A 142 4.21 11.57 5.23
CA THR A 142 5.04 10.37 5.13
C THR A 142 4.95 9.57 6.42
N LEU A 143 4.41 8.36 6.36
CA LEU A 143 4.30 7.47 7.53
C LEU A 143 5.27 6.31 7.39
N VAL A 144 5.75 5.79 8.52
CA VAL A 144 6.49 4.53 8.61
C VAL A 144 5.71 3.59 9.51
N ILE A 145 5.51 2.36 9.04
CA ILE A 145 4.89 1.27 9.81
C ILE A 145 5.76 0.02 9.78
N GLY A 146 5.59 -0.89 10.74
CA GLY A 146 6.19 -2.22 10.61
C GLY A 146 6.25 -3.07 11.87
N CYS A 147 6.83 -4.25 11.69
CA CYS A 147 6.96 -5.33 12.68
C CYS A 147 8.39 -5.89 12.70
N GLY A 148 8.87 -6.31 13.87
CA GLY A 148 10.19 -6.93 14.04
C GLY A 148 11.36 -5.94 13.90
N THR A 149 12.58 -6.46 13.70
CA THR A 149 13.82 -5.67 13.56
C THR A 149 14.22 -5.58 12.09
N GLU A 150 14.51 -4.39 11.57
CA GLU A 150 14.86 -4.22 10.14
C GLU A 150 15.98 -5.16 9.68
N GLY A 151 15.83 -5.71 8.48
CA GLY A 151 16.78 -6.62 7.85
C GLY A 151 16.71 -8.08 8.33
N GLU A 152 16.00 -8.37 9.42
CA GLU A 152 15.82 -9.74 9.93
C GLU A 152 14.71 -10.47 9.19
N ALA A 153 14.81 -11.80 9.09
CA ALA A 153 13.94 -12.64 8.24
C ALA A 153 12.42 -12.46 8.50
N GLY A 154 12.02 -12.21 9.75
CA GLY A 154 10.62 -11.98 10.14
C GLY A 154 10.16 -10.52 10.13
N SER A 155 10.99 -9.60 9.65
CA SER A 155 10.67 -8.18 9.65
C SER A 155 9.78 -7.78 8.49
N GLU A 156 8.92 -6.80 8.74
CA GLU A 156 8.17 -6.10 7.72
C GLU A 156 8.24 -4.60 8.01
N ARG A 157 8.51 -3.79 6.99
CA ARG A 157 8.55 -2.33 7.07
C ARG A 157 7.81 -1.75 5.89
N GLY A 158 7.00 -0.73 6.14
CA GLY A 158 6.24 0.01 5.15
C GLY A 158 6.49 1.50 5.30
N VAL A 159 6.53 2.19 4.16
CA VAL A 159 6.54 3.65 4.08
C VAL A 159 5.36 4.09 3.23
N ILE A 160 4.62 5.08 3.70
CA ILE A 160 3.30 5.45 3.16
C ILE A 160 3.30 6.94 2.83
N ALA A 161 2.91 7.28 1.61
CA ALA A 161 2.41 8.62 1.29
C ALA A 161 0.90 8.64 1.55
N PHE A 162 0.48 9.32 2.62
CA PHE A 162 -0.91 9.48 3.01
C PHE A 162 -1.47 10.80 2.51
N PHE A 163 -2.46 10.72 1.62
CA PHE A 163 -3.16 11.84 1.03
C PHE A 163 -4.57 11.95 1.58
N ARG A 164 -5.06 13.18 1.65
CA ARG A 164 -6.40 13.46 2.12
C ARG A 164 -6.94 14.73 1.47
N ASP A 165 -8.19 14.69 1.03
CA ASP A 165 -8.95 15.90 0.72
C ASP A 165 -10.19 16.01 1.63
N GLU A 166 -11.12 16.91 1.31
CA GLU A 166 -12.33 17.11 2.12
C GLU A 166 -13.29 15.91 2.16
N GLU A 167 -13.17 14.96 1.24
CA GLU A 167 -14.10 13.84 1.08
C GLU A 167 -13.43 12.51 1.45
N ASP A 168 -12.28 12.21 0.87
CA ASP A 168 -11.67 10.88 0.91
C ASP A 168 -10.19 10.93 1.34
N SER A 169 -9.62 9.76 1.60
CA SER A 169 -8.17 9.58 1.79
C SER A 169 -7.60 8.51 0.88
N TRP A 170 -6.34 8.66 0.49
CA TRP A 170 -5.63 7.71 -0.37
C TRP A 170 -4.23 7.43 0.15
N THR A 171 -3.67 6.29 -0.24
CA THR A 171 -2.25 6.02 -0.01
C THR A 171 -1.55 5.46 -1.22
N VAL A 172 -0.25 5.75 -1.28
CA VAL A 172 0.73 4.92 -1.99
C VAL A 172 1.71 4.43 -0.93
N GLN A 173 1.85 3.12 -0.81
CA GLN A 173 2.75 2.48 0.15
C GLN A 173 3.82 1.68 -0.58
N TYR A 174 5.05 1.73 -0.09
CA TYR A 174 6.10 0.76 -0.41
C TYR A 174 6.42 -0.03 0.85
N ALA A 175 6.39 -1.35 0.78
CA ALA A 175 6.77 -2.23 1.88
C ALA A 175 7.83 -3.24 1.45
N ALA A 176 8.60 -3.71 2.44
CA ALA A 176 9.63 -4.72 2.26
C ALA A 176 9.68 -5.68 3.46
N ARG A 177 9.99 -6.94 3.19
CA ARG A 177 10.15 -8.00 4.19
C ARG A 177 11.58 -8.51 4.28
N GLY A 178 11.94 -9.02 5.45
CA GLY A 178 13.22 -9.72 5.60
C GLY A 178 14.42 -8.79 5.38
N PRO A 179 15.50 -9.30 4.78
CA PRO A 179 16.66 -8.49 4.39
C PRO A 179 16.34 -7.27 3.51
N ALA A 180 15.24 -7.29 2.75
CA ALA A 180 14.84 -6.18 1.89
C ALA A 180 14.34 -4.97 2.69
N SER A 181 13.98 -5.13 3.97
CA SER A 181 13.57 -4.04 4.85
C SER A 181 14.74 -3.24 5.43
N LYS A 182 15.99 -3.70 5.26
CA LYS A 182 17.17 -3.07 5.85
C LYS A 182 17.33 -1.62 5.40
N GLY A 183 17.30 -0.70 6.36
CA GLY A 183 17.49 0.74 6.12
C GLY A 183 16.27 1.45 5.54
N LEU A 184 15.12 0.76 5.43
CA LEU A 184 13.91 1.34 4.86
C LEU A 184 13.36 2.45 5.75
N GLU A 185 13.37 2.29 7.07
CA GLU A 185 12.92 3.32 8.03
C GLU A 185 13.84 4.55 7.98
N ALA A 186 15.16 4.35 8.03
CA ALA A 186 16.11 5.46 7.95
C ALA A 186 16.04 6.21 6.61
N GLY A 187 15.74 5.50 5.52
CA GLY A 187 15.57 6.03 4.18
C GLY A 187 14.13 6.35 3.78
N ALA A 188 13.18 6.40 4.72
CA ALA A 188 11.75 6.34 4.40
C ALA A 188 11.28 7.45 3.44
N ALA A 189 11.66 8.70 3.72
CA ALA A 189 11.33 9.84 2.86
C ALA A 189 11.91 9.67 1.44
N ALA A 190 13.13 9.15 1.31
CA ALA A 190 13.75 8.89 0.00
C ALA A 190 13.08 7.70 -0.71
N ALA A 191 12.68 6.66 0.02
CA ALA A 191 12.00 5.49 -0.53
C ALA A 191 10.64 5.87 -1.12
N ILE A 192 9.84 6.65 -0.39
CA ILE A 192 8.54 7.11 -0.91
C ILE A 192 8.71 8.15 -2.03
N ALA A 193 9.68 9.05 -1.94
CA ALA A 193 9.95 10.05 -2.98
C ALA A 193 10.37 9.41 -4.32
N ARG A 194 11.00 8.24 -4.31
CA ARG A 194 11.32 7.48 -5.54
C ARG A 194 10.08 7.04 -6.30
N LEU A 195 8.97 6.78 -5.60
CA LEU A 195 7.68 6.48 -6.24
C LEU A 195 7.01 7.74 -6.80
N LYS A 196 7.44 8.95 -6.45
CA LYS A 196 6.84 10.23 -6.88
C LYS A 196 5.29 10.20 -6.81
N PRO A 197 4.71 9.85 -5.65
CA PRO A 197 3.28 9.67 -5.55
C PRO A 197 2.56 11.02 -5.72
N PHE A 198 1.49 11.05 -6.50
CA PHE A 198 0.69 12.24 -6.73
C PHE A 198 -0.80 11.88 -6.83
N LEU A 199 -1.64 12.87 -6.58
CA LEU A 199 -3.06 12.82 -6.94
C LEU A 199 -3.36 13.91 -7.97
N THR A 200 -4.23 13.60 -8.92
CA THR A 200 -4.79 14.63 -9.80
C THR A 200 -5.66 15.60 -9.01
N CYS A 201 -5.65 16.86 -9.43
CA CYS A 201 -6.61 17.83 -8.93
C CYS A 201 -8.01 17.49 -9.46
N LYS A 202 -9.04 17.60 -8.62
CA LYS A 202 -10.44 17.55 -9.08
C LYS A 202 -10.62 18.64 -10.15
N THR A 203 -11.40 18.35 -11.19
CA THR A 203 -11.73 19.37 -12.20
C THR A 203 -12.36 20.58 -11.51
N GLY A 204 -11.76 21.76 -11.67
CA GLY A 204 -12.20 23.01 -11.04
C GLY A 204 -11.59 23.31 -9.66
N ASP A 205 -10.79 22.42 -9.08
CA ASP A 205 -10.05 22.64 -7.83
C ASP A 205 -8.82 23.53 -8.08
N LYS A 206 -9.06 24.83 -8.25
CA LYS A 206 -8.02 25.84 -8.49
C LYS A 206 -6.97 25.85 -7.40
N ALA A 207 -7.37 25.66 -6.14
CA ALA A 207 -6.44 25.65 -5.01
C ALA A 207 -5.46 24.48 -5.07
N CYS A 208 -5.84 23.34 -5.64
CA CYS A 208 -4.91 22.26 -5.95
C CYS A 208 -4.07 22.57 -7.20
N MET A 209 -4.68 23.09 -8.27
CA MET A 209 -3.98 23.35 -9.55
C MET A 209 -2.92 24.46 -9.45
N ASP A 210 -3.15 25.47 -8.60
CA ASP A 210 -2.27 26.62 -8.44
C ASP A 210 -1.10 26.35 -7.48
N ARG A 211 -1.07 25.19 -6.81
CA ARG A 211 0.06 24.75 -5.97
C ARG A 211 1.21 24.28 -6.87
N LYS A 212 2.23 25.14 -6.97
CA LYS A 212 3.49 24.87 -7.67
C LYS A 212 4.43 24.00 -6.85
#